data_AF-A0A831KGA0-F1
#
_entry.id   AF-A0A831KGA0-F1
#
_cell.length_a   1.000
_cell.length_b   1.000
_cell.length_c   1.000
_cell.angle_alpha   90.00
_cell.angle_beta   90.00
_cell.angle_gamma   90.00
#
_symmetry.space_group_name_H-M   'P 1'
#
loop_
_entity.id
_entity.type
_entity.pdbx_description
1 polymer ?
#
loop_
_entity_poly.entity_id
_entity_poly.type
_entity_poly.pdbx_seq_one_letter_code
_entity_poly.pdbx_strand_id
1 'polypeptide(L)' 'MSDKIREFRPDLVGISIVFSATLKTVKHIARIVKQYNSEIKVVVGGPHATIAPEETLSYKFFDYL' A
#
# COMPACT_ATOMS: atom_id res chain seq x y z
N MET A 1 -12.23 -8.72 0.76
CA MET A 1 -11.47 -7.46 0.92
C MET A 1 -11.89 -6.39 -0.09
N SER A 2 -12.24 -6.79 -1.33
CA SER A 2 -12.87 -5.92 -2.34
C SER A 2 -14.10 -5.15 -1.84
N ASP A 3 -14.89 -5.75 -0.95
CA ASP A 3 -16.22 -5.22 -0.62
C ASP A 3 -16.13 -3.91 0.17
N LYS A 4 -15.16 -3.81 1.09
CA LYS A 4 -14.90 -2.57 1.84
C LYS A 4 -14.43 -1.43 0.95
N ILE A 5 -13.53 -1.71 -0.01
CA ILE A 5 -13.01 -0.68 -0.92
C ILE A 5 -14.14 -0.20 -1.85
N ARG A 6 -15.01 -1.11 -2.31
CA ARG A 6 -16.17 -0.79 -3.13
C ARG A 6 -17.22 0.05 -2.40
N GLU A 7 -17.50 -0.27 -1.14
CA GLU A 7 -18.48 0.45 -0.32
C GLU A 7 -17.96 1.82 0.08
N PHE A 8 -16.72 1.89 0.58
CA PHE A 8 -16.13 3.12 1.09
C PHE A 8 -15.72 4.09 -0.03
N ARG A 9 -15.37 3.57 -1.22
CA ARG A 9 -14.89 4.34 -2.39
C ARG A 9 -13.76 5.33 -2.04
N PRO A 10 -12.62 4.85 -1.51
CA PRO A 10 -11.53 5.75 -1.12
C PRO A 10 -10.80 6.33 -2.33
N ASP A 11 -10.34 7.57 -2.20
CA ASP A 11 -9.34 8.17 -3.09
C ASP A 11 -7.90 7.88 -2.64
N LEU A 12 -7.73 7.47 -1.37
CA LEU A 12 -6.44 7.22 -0.72
C LEU A 12 -6.51 5.99 0.20
N VAL A 13 -5.47 5.17 0.20
CA VAL A 13 -5.29 4.03 1.11
C VAL A 13 -3.92 4.12 1.78
N GLY A 14 -3.91 4.20 3.12
CA GLY A 14 -2.70 4.12 3.93
C GLY A 14 -2.45 2.69 4.45
N ILE A 15 -1.20 2.22 4.38
CA ILE A 15 -0.82 0.89 4.89
C ILE A 15 0.46 0.98 5.73
N SER A 16 0.42 0.52 6.98
CA SER A 16 1.60 0.47 7.84
C SER A 16 2.36 -0.84 7.68
N ILE A 17 3.66 -0.76 7.37
CA ILE A 17 4.61 -1.87 7.31
C ILE A 17 5.34 -1.98 8.65
N VAL A 18 4.65 -2.59 9.63
CA VAL A 18 5.15 -2.71 11.02
C VAL A 18 6.39 -3.61 11.10
N PHE A 19 6.42 -4.70 10.33
CA PHE A 19 7.54 -5.65 10.29
C PHE A 19 7.91 -5.97 8.85
N SER A 20 9.19 -6.17 8.55
CA SER A 20 9.63 -6.60 7.20
C SER A 20 8.95 -7.88 6.74
N ALA A 21 8.58 -8.78 7.66
CA ALA A 21 7.84 -10.01 7.36
C ALA A 21 6.44 -9.74 6.77
N THR A 22 5.81 -8.59 7.05
CA THR A 22 4.49 -8.25 6.50
C THR A 22 4.57 -7.59 5.13
N LEU A 23 5.77 -7.26 4.63
CA LEU A 23 5.96 -6.58 3.35
C LEU A 23 5.27 -7.33 2.19
N LYS A 24 5.38 -8.66 2.15
CA LYS A 24 4.70 -9.46 1.11
C LYS A 24 3.18 -9.26 1.13
N THR A 25 2.58 -9.22 2.31
CA THR A 25 1.14 -8.98 2.49
C THR A 25 0.76 -7.56 2.11
N VAL A 26 1.55 -6.56 2.52
CA VAL A 26 1.31 -5.15 2.17
C VAL A 26 1.40 -4.94 0.66
N LYS A 27 2.39 -5.53 -0.01
CA LYS A 27 2.51 -5.53 -1.48
C LYS A 27 1.28 -6.16 -2.15
N HIS A 28 0.77 -7.28 -1.61
CA HIS A 28 -0.43 -7.92 -2.13
C HIS A 28 -1.67 -7.03 -1.99
N ILE A 29 -1.85 -6.38 -0.84
CA ILE A 29 -2.94 -5.45 -0.59
C ILE A 29 -2.89 -4.26 -1.55
N ALA A 30 -1.74 -3.60 -1.69
CA ALA A 30 -1.59 -2.46 -2.59
C ALA A 30 -1.87 -2.84 -4.06
N ARG A 31 -1.46 -4.03 -4.49
CA ARG A 31 -1.82 -4.55 -5.82
C ARG A 31 -3.33 -4.71 -6.00
N ILE A 32 -4.04 -5.23 -5.00
CA ILE A 32 -5.51 -5.35 -5.05
C ILE A 32 -6.15 -3.96 -5.17
N VAL A 33 -5.67 -2.97 -4.41
CA VAL A 33 -6.16 -1.58 -4.50
C VAL A 33 -5.98 -1.05 -5.92
N LYS A 34 -4.78 -1.16 -6.48
CA LYS A 34 -4.48 -0.68 -7.85
C LYS A 34 -5.22 -1.45 -8.95
N GLN A 35 -5.48 -2.74 -8.75
CA GLN A 35 -6.30 -3.55 -9.66
C GLN A 35 -7.78 -3.15 -9.62
N TYR A 36 -8.27 -2.71 -8.46
CA TYR A 36 -9.64 -2.21 -8.34
C TYR A 36 -9.79 -0.83 -8.99
N ASN A 37 -8.91 0.10 -8.67
CA ASN A 37 -8.85 1.42 -9.29
C ASN A 37 -7.42 1.98 -9.16
N SER A 38 -6.75 2.17 -10.29
CA SER A 38 -5.36 2.65 -10.34
C SER A 38 -5.19 4.09 -9.86
N GLU A 39 -6.27 4.88 -9.89
CA GLU A 39 -6.26 6.29 -9.47
C GLU A 39 -6.16 6.44 -7.95
N ILE A 40 -6.59 5.42 -7.20
CA ILE A 40 -6.49 5.42 -5.73
C ILE A 40 -5.02 5.51 -5.34
N LYS A 41 -4.66 6.53 -4.58
CA LYS A 41 -3.29 6.71 -4.08
C LYS A 41 -3.02 5.75 -2.93
N VAL A 42 -1.85 5.12 -2.92
CA VAL A 42 -1.40 4.19 -1.89
C VAL A 42 -0.21 4.80 -1.18
N VAL A 43 -0.36 5.05 0.11
CA VAL A 43 0.67 5.57 1.01
C VAL A 43 1.13 4.46 1.93
N VAL A 44 2.43 4.33 2.16
CA VAL A 44 2.97 3.30 3.06
C VAL A 44 3.92 3.87 4.10
N GLY A 45 3.67 3.57 5.37
CA GLY A 45 4.51 4.07 6.48
C GLY A 45 4.96 2.94 7.41
N GLY A 46 5.59 3.32 8.54
CA GLY A 46 6.02 2.39 9.58
C GLY A 46 7.51 2.00 9.50
N PRO A 47 8.02 1.24 10.48
CA PRO A 47 9.45 1.02 10.67
C PRO A 47 10.20 0.52 9.44
N HIS A 48 9.65 -0.46 8.70
CA HIS A 48 10.30 -0.95 7.49
C HIS A 48 10.37 0.12 6.40
N ALA A 49 9.27 0.83 6.17
CA ALA A 49 9.17 1.89 5.17
C ALA A 49 10.11 3.07 5.51
N THR A 50 10.28 3.37 6.79
CA THR A 50 11.21 4.40 7.29
C THR A 50 12.67 3.98 7.20
N ILE A 51 13.00 2.71 7.46
CA ILE A 51 14.38 2.20 7.43
C ILE A 51 14.87 1.96 5.99
N ALA A 52 13.97 1.56 5.08
CA ALA A 52 14.28 1.26 3.69
C ALA A 52 13.37 2.04 2.72
N PRO A 53 13.45 3.38 2.69
CA PRO A 53 12.54 4.21 1.90
C PRO A 53 12.73 4.05 0.40
N GLU A 54 13.97 3.91 -0.09
CA GLU A 54 14.26 3.72 -1.51
C GLU A 54 13.79 2.35 -2.02
N GLU A 55 13.99 1.29 -1.22
CA GLU A 55 13.45 -0.04 -1.53
C GLU A 55 11.92 0.01 -1.57
N THR A 56 11.32 0.64 -0.56
CA THR A 56 9.87 0.75 -0.46
C THR A 56 9.29 1.49 -1.67
N LEU A 57 9.81 2.66 -2.02
CA LEU A 57 9.35 3.42 -3.19
C LEU A 57 9.70 2.79 -4.54
N SER A 58 10.62 1.82 -4.61
CA SER A 58 10.91 1.09 -5.85
C SER A 58 9.72 0.25 -6.34
N TYR A 59 8.77 -0.06 -5.46
CA TYR A 59 7.58 -0.82 -5.80
C TYR A 59 6.51 0.07 -6.45
N LYS A 60 6.23 -0.16 -7.74
CA LYS A 60 5.30 0.63 -8.58
C LYS A 60 3.85 0.82 -8.05
N PHE A 61 3.45 0.11 -7.00
CA PHE A 61 2.11 0.18 -6.43
C PHE A 61 2.06 0.95 -5.10
N PHE A 62 3.18 1.48 -4.64
CA PHE A 62 3.23 2.49 -3.58
C PHE A 62 3.50 3.85 -4.24
N ASP A 63 2.67 4.84 -3.98
CA ASP A 63 2.82 6.18 -4.56
C ASP A 63 3.59 7.13 -3.63
N TYR A 64 3.45 6.94 -2.30
CA TYR A 64 4.07 7.79 -1.28
C TYR A 64 4.52 6.98 -0.05
N LEU A 65 5.45 7.58 0.71
CA LEU A 65 5.84 7.18 2.07
C LEU A 65 5.03 7.96 3.12
#